data_AF-A0A259GZQ6-F1
#
_entry.id   AF-A0A259GZQ6-F1
#
_cell.length_a   1.000
_cell.length_b   1.000
_cell.length_c   1.000
_cell.angle_alpha   90.00
_cell.angle_beta   90.00
_cell.angle_gamma   90.00
#
_symmetry.space_group_name_H-M   'P 1'
#
loop_
_entity.id
_entity.type
_entity.pdbx_description
1 polymer ?
#
loop_
_entity_poly.entity_id
_entity_poly.type
_entity_poly.pdbx_seq_one_letter_code
_entity_poly.pdbx_strand_id
1 'polypeptide(L)' 'MATLDGIDRRLLAELQAEGRMTNVELAQRVGLTAPPCLRRVRALEDEGVIRG' A
#
# COMPACT_ATOMS: atom_id res chain seq x y z
N MET A 1 8.52 -14.75 6.08
CA MET A 1 8.71 -13.40 5.51
C MET A 1 7.75 -13.29 4.34
N ALA A 2 6.79 -12.37 4.42
CA ALA A 2 5.88 -12.13 3.32
C ALA A 2 6.69 -11.66 2.10
N THR A 3 6.45 -12.30 0.95
CA THR A 3 7.13 -11.95 -0.29
C THR A 3 6.45 -10.69 -0.83
N LEU A 4 7.00 -9.52 -0.49
CA LEU A 4 6.56 -8.23 -1.03
C LEU A 4 6.77 -8.23 -2.55
N ASP A 5 5.67 -8.09 -3.30
CA ASP A 5 5.73 -7.95 -4.74
C ASP A 5 6.11 -6.51 -5.15
N GLY A 6 6.26 -6.28 -6.45
CA GLY A 6 6.65 -4.96 -6.97
C GLY A 6 5.62 -3.86 -6.67
N ILE A 7 4.34 -4.22 -6.54
CA ILE A 7 3.27 -3.27 -6.21
C ILE A 7 3.31 -2.93 -4.73
N ASP A 8 3.52 -3.91 -3.85
CA ASP A 8 3.60 -3.69 -2.40
C ASP A 8 4.78 -2.77 -2.06
N ARG A 9 5.93 -2.96 -2.71
CA ARG A 9 7.09 -2.06 -2.55
C ARG A 9 6.77 -0.63 -2.96
N ARG A 10 6.03 -0.46 -4.05
CA ARG A 10 5.59 0.85 -4.55
C ARG A 10 4.60 1.50 -3.58
N LEU A 11 3.66 0.71 -3.06
CA LEU A 11 2.67 1.13 -2.09
C LEU A 11 3.33 1.63 -0.80
N LEU A 12 4.30 0.87 -0.28
CA LEU A 12 5.11 1.28 0.86
C LEU A 12 5.92 2.55 0.58
N ALA A 13 6.52 2.67 -0.61
CA ALA A 13 7.28 3.86 -0.99
C ALA A 13 6.39 5.12 -1.03
N GLU A 14 5.19 5.03 -1.61
CA GLU A 14 4.23 6.15 -1.65
C GLU A 14 3.71 6.51 -0.25
N LEU A 15 3.36 5.52 0.56
CA LEU A 15 2.90 5.73 1.94
C LEU A 15 3.99 6.32 2.84
N GLN A 16 5.25 5.91 2.66
CA GLN A 16 6.39 6.48 3.38
C GLN A 16 6.70 7.91 2.92
N ALA A 17 6.49 8.22 1.64
CA ALA A 17 6.68 9.56 1.11
C ALA A 17 5.58 10.53 1.57
N GLU A 18 4.31 10.09 1.58
CA GLU A 18 3.17 10.89 2.06
C GLU A 18 2.09 10.00 2.67
N GLY A 19 2.12 9.83 4.00
CA GLY A 19 1.18 8.98 4.72
C GLY A 19 -0.23 9.57 4.88
N ARG A 20 -0.47 10.85 4.52
CA ARG A 20 -1.79 11.48 4.63
C ARG A 20 -2.63 11.33 3.37
N MET A 21 -2.10 10.72 2.31
CA MET A 21 -2.86 10.49 1.09
C MET A 21 -4.00 9.51 1.32
N THR A 22 -5.10 9.72 0.61
CA THR A 22 -6.23 8.80 0.62
C THR A 22 -5.89 7.51 -0.11
N ASN A 23 -6.59 6.42 0.22
CA ASN A 23 -6.42 5.14 -0.49
C ASN A 23 -6.74 5.25 -2.00
N VAL A 24 -7.58 6.20 -2.41
CA VAL A 24 -7.88 6.45 -3.84
C VAL A 24 -6.67 7.06 -4.55
N GLU A 25 -6.03 8.06 -3.93
CA GLU A 25 -4.81 8.69 -4.48
C GLU A 25 -3.65 7.68 -4.50
N LEU A 26 -3.47 6.92 -3.42
CA LEU A 26 -2.47 5.85 -3.36
C LEU A 26 -2.65 4.85 -4.51
N ALA A 27 -3.89 4.37 -4.71
CA ALA A 27 -4.22 3.44 -5.78
C ALA A 27 -3.84 3.99 -7.16
N GLN A 28 -4.18 5.26 -7.43
CA GLN A 28 -3.83 5.92 -8.70
C GLN A 28 -2.31 5.98 -8.90
N ARG A 29 -1.54 6.31 -7.86
CA ARG A 29 -0.07 6.39 -7.95
C ARG A 29 0.59 5.04 -8.20
N VAL A 30 0.07 3.97 -7.61
CA VAL A 30 0.60 2.61 -7.80
C VAL A 30 0.05 1.90 -9.04
N GLY A 31 -0.91 2.50 -9.77
CA GLY A 31 -1.53 1.93 -10.97
C GLY A 31 -2.60 0.87 -10.66
N LEU A 32 -3.29 1.00 -9.52
CA LEU A 32 -4.39 0.14 -9.09
C LEU A 32 -5.72 0.92 -9.02
N THR A 33 -6.82 0.17 -8.90
CA THR A 33 -8.08 0.71 -8.43
C THR A 33 -8.15 0.69 -6.89
N ALA A 34 -9.06 1.47 -6.30
CA ALA A 34 -9.16 1.61 -4.85
C ALA A 34 -9.42 0.28 -4.09
N PRO A 35 -10.29 -0.65 -4.56
CA PRO A 35 -10.53 -1.92 -3.85
C PRO A 35 -9.29 -2.85 -3.71
N PRO A 36 -8.53 -3.17 -4.78
CA PRO A 36 -7.33 -3.99 -4.65
C PRO A 36 -6.20 -3.29 -3.89
N CYS A 37 -6.11 -1.96 -3.96
CA CYS A 37 -5.18 -1.18 -3.15
C CYS A 37 -5.46 -1.35 -1.65
N LEU A 38 -6.73 -1.17 -1.24
CA LEU A 38 -7.13 -1.33 0.16
C LEU A 38 -6.83 -2.73 0.69
N ARG A 39 -7.10 -3.77 -0.11
CA ARG A 39 -6.83 -5.15 0.28
C ARG A 39 -5.34 -5.40 0.52
N ARG A 40 -4.47 -4.81 -0.30
CA ARG A 40 -3.01 -4.90 -0.13
C ARG A 40 -2.53 -4.14 1.10
N VAL A 41 -3.00 -2.90 1.30
CA VAL A 41 -2.69 -2.12 2.51
C VAL A 41 -3.02 -2.92 3.77
N ARG A 42 -4.24 -3.47 3.84
CA ARG A 42 -4.67 -4.30 4.98
C ARG A 42 -3.82 -5.55 5.18
N ALA A 43 -3.49 -6.27 4.10
CA ALA A 43 -2.61 -7.43 4.20
C ALA A 43 -1.23 -7.05 4.76
N LEU A 44 -0.67 -5.91 4.34
CA LEU A 44 0.61 -5.42 4.84
C LEU A 44 0.52 -4.93 6.30
N GLU A 45 -0.62 -4.40 6.74
CA GLU A 45 -0.89 -4.07 8.15
C GLU A 45 -1.02 -5.35 9.00
N ASP A 46 -1.80 -6.33 8.54
CA ASP A 46 -2.01 -7.62 9.20
C ASP A 46 -0.70 -8.42 9.36
N GLU A 47 0.19 -8.31 8.36
CA GLU A 47 1.53 -8.90 8.39
C GLU A 47 2.53 -8.12 9.24
N GLY A 48 2.15 -6.94 9.76
CA GLY A 48 3.00 -6.06 10.56
C GLY A 48 4.07 -5.31 9.76
N VAL A 49 3.96 -5.31 8.42
CA VAL A 49 4.85 -4.55 7.52
C VAL A 49 4.54 -3.07 7.60
N ILE A 50 3.27 -2.70 7.55
CA ILE A 50 2.80 -1.35 7.84
C ILE A 50 2.47 -1.27 9.32
N ARG A 51 3.02 -0.24 9.98
CA ARG A 51 2.74 0.09 11.38
C ARG A 51 2.45 1.59 11.41
N GLY A 52 1.17 1.92 11.53
CA GLY A 52 0.67 3.28 11.73
C GLY A 52 0.57 3.61 13.21
#